data_AF-A0A7J2KWU5-F1
#
_entry.id   AF-A0A7J2KWU5-F1
#
_cell.length_a   1.000
_cell.length_b   1.000
_cell.length_c   1.000
_cell.angle_alpha   90.00
_cell.angle_beta   90.00
_cell.angle_gamma   90.00
#
_symmetry.space_group_name_H-M   'P 1'
#
loop_
_entity.id
_entity.type
_entity.pdbx_description
1 polymer ?
#
loop_
_entity_poly.entity_id
_entity_poly.type
_entity_poly.pdbx_seq_one_letter_code
_entity_poly.pdbx_strand_id
1 'polypeptide(L)' 'MTQEKIKEEAEKVLEELSLTLGEVELEETYYVLKDVNVLRDDSTPENKKEFRKLALKNAPKIDEDSYFIAEVGTWAL' A
#
# COMPACT_ATOMS: atom_id res chain seq x y z
N MET A 1 7.77 22.03 -0.69
CA MET A 1 6.67 22.66 0.06
C MET A 1 7.21 23.11 1.41
N THR A 2 6.78 24.26 1.92
CA THR A 2 7.17 24.73 3.26
C THR A 2 6.40 23.94 4.32
N GLN A 3 6.98 23.75 5.51
CA GLN A 3 6.34 22.99 6.60
C GLN A 3 4.95 23.54 6.99
N GLU A 4 4.77 24.87 6.93
CA GLU A 4 3.47 25.52 7.14
C GLU A 4 2.39 25.08 6.15
N LYS A 5 2.73 24.97 4.86
CA LYS A 5 1.75 24.53 3.84
C LYS A 5 1.30 23.10 4.07
N ILE A 6 2.21 22.22 4.49
CA ILE A 6 1.89 20.82 4.83
C ILE A 6 0.95 20.79 6.04
N LYS A 7 1.21 21.63 7.04
CA LYS A 7 0.37 21.72 8.23
C LYS A 7 -1.05 22.22 7.91
N GLU A 8 -1.16 23.29 7.12
CA GLU A 8 -2.46 23.84 6.71
C GLU A 8 -3.29 22.82 5.91
N GLU A 9 -2.65 22.10 4.98
CA GLU A 9 -3.32 21.05 4.21
C GLU A 9 -3.77 19.89 5.11
N ALA A 10 -2.92 19.47 6.06
CA ALA A 10 -3.27 18.42 7.01
C ALA A 10 -4.43 18.81 7.92
N GLU A 11 -4.45 20.05 8.43
CA GLU A 11 -5.54 20.57 9.26
C GLU A 11 -6.86 20.59 8.49
N LYS A 12 -6.84 21.02 7.22
CA LYS A 12 -8.02 21.02 6.36
C LYS A 12 -8.58 19.60 6.16
N VAL A 13 -7.71 18.62 5.89
CA VAL A 13 -8.11 17.22 5.73
C VAL A 13 -8.72 16.67 7.03
N LEU A 14 -8.14 17.00 8.18
CA LEU A 14 -8.66 16.56 9.48
C LEU A 14 -10.02 17.17 9.81
N GLU A 15 -10.22 18.45 9.49
CA GLU A 15 -11.50 19.13 9.71
C GLU A 15 -12.61 18.53 8.84
N GLU A 16 -12.35 18.34 7.54
CA GLU A 16 -13.30 17.72 6.61
C GLU A 16 -13.64 16.28 7.02
N LEU A 17 -12.65 15.50 7.45
CA LEU A 17 -12.85 14.14 7.95
C LEU A 17 -13.70 14.13 9.23
N SER A 18 -13.39 14.99 10.20
CA SER A 18 -14.11 15.10 11.47
C SER A 18 -15.59 15.45 11.25
N LEU A 19 -15.86 16.44 10.40
CA LEU A 19 -17.24 16.85 10.06
C LEU A 19 -18.01 15.74 9.33
N THR A 20 -17.33 15.01 8.44
CA THR A 20 -17.95 13.92 7.66
C THR A 20 -18.23 12.70 8.52
N LEU A 21 -17.33 12.37 9.44
CA LEU A 21 -17.51 11.26 10.36
C LEU A 21 -18.63 11.58 11.36
N GLY A 22 -18.64 12.79 11.91
CA GLY A 22 -19.59 13.16 12.98
C GLY A 22 -19.35 12.35 14.26
N GLU A 23 -20.36 12.25 15.12
CA GLU A 23 -20.33 11.37 16.28
C GLU A 23 -20.76 9.96 15.85
N VAL A 24 -19.81 9.01 15.85
CA VAL A 24 -20.09 7.61 15.52
C VAL A 24 -19.51 6.71 16.61
N GLU A 25 -20.37 5.89 17.22
CA GLU A 25 -19.93 4.73 18.00
C GLU A 25 -19.45 3.66 17.03
N LEU A 26 -18.13 3.55 16.87
CA LEU A 26 -17.50 2.54 16.04
C LEU A 26 -17.05 1.37 16.92
N GLU A 27 -17.59 0.18 16.67
CA GLU A 27 -16.93 -1.05 17.07
C GLU A 27 -15.89 -1.41 15.99
N GLU A 28 -14.66 -1.74 16.41
CA GLU A 28 -13.61 -2.13 15.46
C GLU A 28 -13.96 -3.46 14.79
N THR A 29 -14.45 -3.40 13.56
CA THR A 29 -14.63 -4.59 12.70
C THR A 29 -13.47 -4.75 11.74
N TYR A 30 -12.60 -5.73 12.01
CA TYR A 30 -11.46 -6.08 11.15
C TYR A 30 -11.88 -6.89 9.91
N TYR A 31 -12.83 -7.81 10.08
CA TYR A 31 -13.38 -8.62 9.01
C TYR A 31 -14.88 -8.83 9.27
N VAL A 32 -15.70 -8.69 8.24
CA VAL A 32 -17.14 -9.03 8.28
C VAL A 32 -17.33 -10.56 8.31
N LEU A 33 -16.33 -11.30 7.82
CA LEU A 33 -16.34 -12.75 7.76
C LEU A 33 -15.81 -13.35 9.07
N LYS A 34 -16.45 -14.43 9.52
CA LYS A 34 -16.12 -15.16 10.75
C LYS A 34 -15.04 -16.22 10.55
N ASP A 35 -14.56 -16.40 9.33
CA ASP A 35 -13.62 -17.46 8.99
C ASP A 35 -12.25 -17.16 9.57
N VAL A 36 -11.91 -17.87 10.63
CA VAL A 36 -10.60 -17.84 11.26
C VAL A 36 -9.71 -18.94 10.66
N ASN A 37 -8.44 -18.62 10.40
CA ASN A 37 -7.42 -19.57 9.96
C ASN A 37 -7.67 -20.22 8.58
N VAL A 38 -7.99 -19.41 7.56
CA VAL A 38 -7.99 -19.89 6.18
C VAL A 38 -6.55 -20.15 5.74
N LEU A 39 -6.18 -21.43 5.65
CA LEU A 39 -4.86 -21.86 5.20
C LEU A 39 -4.89 -22.25 3.72
N ARG A 40 -3.79 -21.98 3.02
CA ARG A 40 -3.52 -22.53 1.69
C ARG A 40 -2.74 -23.82 1.83
N ASP A 41 -3.08 -24.83 1.05
CA ASP A 41 -2.29 -26.06 0.98
C ASP A 41 -0.84 -25.78 0.58
N ASP A 42 0.07 -26.54 1.17
CA ASP A 42 1.47 -26.51 0.78
C ASP A 42 1.61 -27.14 -0.62
N SER A 43 2.10 -26.34 -1.55
CA SER A 43 2.22 -26.73 -2.96
C SER A 43 3.32 -25.94 -3.63
N THR A 44 3.88 -26.52 -4.69
CA THR A 44 4.91 -25.86 -5.49
C THR A 44 4.28 -24.71 -6.30
N PRO A 45 4.79 -23.47 -6.16
CA PRO A 45 4.29 -22.35 -6.94
C PRO A 45 4.57 -22.55 -8.44
N GLU A 46 3.60 -22.18 -9.28
CA GLU A 46 3.75 -22.24 -10.74
C GLU A 46 4.55 -21.02 -11.24
N ASN A 47 5.70 -21.25 -11.87
CA ASN A 47 6.44 -20.19 -12.55
C ASN A 47 6.06 -20.15 -14.04
N LYS A 48 5.15 -19.23 -14.39
CA LYS A 48 4.73 -19.03 -15.77
C LYS A 48 5.81 -18.32 -16.57
N LYS A 49 6.11 -18.81 -17.78
CA LYS A 49 7.12 -18.22 -18.68
C LYS A 49 6.91 -16.71 -18.93
N GLU A 50 5.65 -16.27 -19.00
CA GLU A 50 5.29 -14.87 -19.24
C GLU A 50 5.31 -13.99 -17.98
N PHE A 51 5.53 -14.57 -16.79
CA PHE A 51 5.45 -13.84 -15.52
C PHE A 51 6.36 -12.62 -15.49
N ARG A 52 7.64 -12.79 -15.87
CA ARG A 52 8.61 -11.68 -15.89
C ARG A 52 8.16 -10.56 -16.82
N LYS A 53 7.67 -10.90 -18.00
CA LYS A 53 7.15 -9.92 -18.97
C LYS A 53 5.96 -9.15 -18.41
N LEU A 54 5.03 -9.83 -17.74
CA LEU A 54 3.86 -9.19 -17.13
C LEU A 54 4.24 -8.30 -15.94
N ALA A 55 5.16 -8.76 -15.09
CA ALA A 55 5.63 -8.02 -13.93
C ALA A 55 6.33 -6.71 -14.33
N LEU A 56 7.13 -6.73 -15.39
CA LEU A 56 7.88 -5.55 -15.85
C LEU A 56 7.02 -4.56 -16.68
N LYS A 57 5.86 -4.99 -17.19
CA LYS A 57 5.01 -4.19 -18.09
C LYS A 57 4.62 -2.83 -17.51
N ASN A 58 4.38 -2.77 -16.20
CA ASN A 58 3.94 -1.56 -15.51
C ASN A 58 5.05 -0.96 -14.62
N ALA A 59 6.29 -1.44 -14.75
CA ALA A 59 7.40 -0.95 -13.97
C ALA A 59 7.72 0.51 -14.36
N PRO A 60 7.82 1.45 -13.39
CA PRO A 60 8.16 2.83 -13.70
C PRO A 60 9.54 3.00 -14.32
N LYS A 61 10.51 2.18 -13.90
CA LYS A 61 11.89 2.14 -14.39
C LYS A 61 12.43 0.72 -14.34
N ILE A 62 13.15 0.34 -15.39
CA ILE A 62 13.89 -0.91 -15.49
C ILE A 62 15.30 -0.65 -16.00
N ASP A 63 16.27 -1.48 -15.62
CA ASP A 63 17.62 -1.43 -16.16
C ASP A 63 17.78 -2.28 -17.43
N GLU A 64 18.98 -2.27 -18.02
CA GLU A 64 19.33 -3.01 -19.24
C GLU A 64 19.21 -4.54 -19.05
N ASP A 65 19.34 -5.01 -17.82
CA ASP A 65 19.24 -6.43 -17.45
C ASP A 65 17.83 -6.84 -16.97
N SER A 66 16.84 -5.95 -17.17
CA SER A 66 15.43 -6.17 -16.82
C SER A 66 15.16 -6.34 -15.32
N TYR A 67 15.87 -5.60 -14.47
CA TYR A 67 15.56 -5.45 -13.04
C TYR A 67 14.85 -4.13 -12.76
N PHE A 68 14.11 -4.08 -11.65
CA PHE A 68 13.45 -2.86 -11.18
C PHE A 68 14.48 -1.91 -10.57
N ILE A 69 14.44 -0.64 -10.98
CA ILE A 69 15.26 0.41 -10.38
C ILE A 69 14.47 1.06 -9.24
N ALA A 70 15.01 1.05 -8.03
CA ALA A 70 14.44 1.69 -6.85
C ALA A 70 15.48 2.57 -6.14
N GLU A 71 15.00 3.57 -5.41
CA GLU A 71 15.87 4.39 -4.56
C GLU A 71 16.37 3.59 -3.36
N VAL A 72 17.63 3.79 -2.99
CA VAL A 72 18.20 3.17 -1.80
C VAL A 72 17.63 3.89 -0.58
N GLY A 73 16.79 3.20 0.20
CA GLY A 73 16.33 3.69 1.49
C GLY A 73 17.47 3.68 2.49
N THR A 74 17.92 4.86 2.92
CA THR A 74 18.79 5.00 4.08
C THR A 74 17.94 5.23 5.33
N TRP A 75 18.10 4.38 6.33
CA TRP A 75 17.54 4.64 7.66
C TRP A 75 18.39 5.73 8.31
N ALA A 76 17.81 6.92 8.50
CA ALA A 76 18.36 7.89 9.44
C ALA A 76 18.05 7.39 10.85
N LEU A 77 19.09 6.97 11.58
CA LEU A 77 19.04 6.73 13.02
C LEU A 77 18.97 8.06 13.77
#